data_AF-A0AA39XQD5-F1
#
_entry.id   AF-A0AA39XQD5-F1
#
_cell.length_a   1.000
_cell.length_b   1.000
_cell.length_c   1.000
_cell.angle_alpha   90.00
_cell.angle_beta   90.00
_cell.angle_gamma   90.00
#
_symmetry.space_group_name_H-M   'P 1'
#
loop_
_entity.id
_entity.type
_entity.pdbx_description
1 polymer ?
#
loop_
_entity_poly.entity_id
_entity_poly.type
_entity_poly.pdbx_seq_one_letter_code
_entity_poly.pdbx_strand_id
1 'polypeptide(L)'
;MPDRHLVCRKHLARDLNEPTCSRTRGTVNFPPFEDLDEVSVREARKFHIQSLGSIRNSGRRIPYKTGKRDFHEKTGRDFFEVFQYDFRVPGDDTPWTVMWDYEIGLVRTTPFFKVCKYSKTMSAKMLNQNPGLRDISHSITGGSIMAQGYWMPFDCARA
;
A
#
# COMPACT_ATOMS: atom_id res chain seq x y z
N MET A 1 -46.45 11.68 -21.41
CA MET A 1 -46.25 10.22 -21.33
C MET A 1 -46.19 9.66 -22.75
N PRO A 2 -45.00 9.41 -23.26
CA PRO A 2 -44.78 8.16 -23.97
C PRO A 2 -43.43 7.51 -23.63
N ASP A 3 -43.48 6.18 -23.53
CA ASP A 3 -42.35 5.27 -23.55
C ASP A 3 -41.93 5.06 -25.01
N ARG A 4 -40.64 5.18 -25.32
CA ARG A 4 -40.04 4.79 -26.61
C ARG A 4 -38.65 4.24 -26.37
N HIS A 5 -38.55 2.91 -26.43
CA HIS A 5 -37.33 2.22 -26.81
C HIS A 5 -36.80 2.78 -28.14
N LEU A 6 -35.55 3.26 -28.14
CA LEU A 6 -34.70 3.23 -29.32
C LEU A 6 -33.26 2.94 -28.90
N VAL A 7 -32.79 1.77 -29.31
CA VAL A 7 -31.41 1.31 -29.20
C VAL A 7 -30.50 2.28 -29.96
N CYS A 8 -29.42 2.75 -29.33
CA CYS A 8 -28.32 3.38 -30.06
C CYS A 8 -27.04 2.54 -29.93
N ARG A 9 -26.46 2.29 -31.10
CA ARG A 9 -25.35 1.40 -31.42
C ARG A 9 -24.06 1.82 -30.70
N LYS A 10 -23.24 0.80 -30.45
CA LYS A 10 -21.82 0.91 -30.09
C LYS A 10 -21.09 1.84 -31.08
N HIS A 11 -20.42 2.85 -30.55
CA HIS A 11 -19.29 3.51 -31.21
C HIS A 11 -18.13 3.57 -30.21
N LEU A 12 -16.98 3.07 -30.64
CA LEU A 12 -15.74 3.03 -29.89
C LEU A 12 -15.23 4.45 -29.59
N ALA A 13 -14.84 4.68 -28.34
CA ALA A 13 -13.72 5.55 -28.01
C ALA A 13 -13.07 5.01 -26.72
N ARG A 14 -11.81 4.54 -26.85
CA ARG A 14 -10.87 4.46 -25.73
C ARG A 14 -10.65 5.90 -25.25
N ASP A 15 -10.80 6.18 -23.96
CA ASP A 15 -9.67 6.41 -23.05
C ASP A 15 -10.12 6.96 -21.68
N LEU A 16 -9.26 6.70 -20.68
CA LEU A 16 -9.07 7.44 -19.42
C LEU A 16 -10.11 7.34 -18.28
N ASN A 17 -9.74 6.48 -17.33
CA ASN A 17 -9.78 6.71 -15.88
C ASN A 17 -11.17 6.97 -15.26
N GLU A 18 -11.96 5.91 -15.09
CA GLU A 18 -13.05 5.92 -14.13
C GLU A 18 -12.48 6.01 -12.69
N PRO A 19 -12.97 6.91 -11.83
CA PRO A 19 -12.66 6.88 -10.41
C PRO A 19 -13.37 5.65 -9.82
N THR A 20 -12.66 4.53 -9.78
CA THR A 20 -13.16 3.32 -9.14
C THR A 20 -13.38 3.64 -7.66
N CYS A 21 -14.66 3.70 -7.27
CA CYS A 21 -15.07 3.74 -5.89
C CYS A 21 -14.55 2.46 -5.21
N SER A 22 -13.44 2.60 -4.48
CA SER A 22 -12.60 1.57 -3.90
C SER A 22 -13.30 0.88 -2.74
N ARG A 23 -14.21 -0.03 -3.09
CA ARG A 23 -14.78 -0.99 -2.15
C ARG A 23 -13.70 -2.04 -1.89
N THR A 24 -13.14 -2.03 -0.67
CA THR A 24 -12.22 -3.06 -0.16
C THR A 24 -12.70 -4.45 -0.54
N ARG A 25 -11.84 -5.28 -1.12
CA ARG A 25 -12.19 -6.62 -1.60
C ARG A 25 -11.63 -7.67 -0.65
N GLY A 26 -12.44 -8.67 -0.31
CA GLY A 26 -12.00 -9.75 0.57
C GLY A 26 -12.02 -9.38 2.06
N THR A 27 -11.30 -10.16 2.86
CA THR A 27 -11.26 -10.04 4.32
C THR A 27 -10.26 -8.98 4.76
N VAL A 28 -10.69 -8.07 5.65
CA VAL A 28 -9.83 -7.04 6.25
C VAL A 28 -9.42 -7.50 7.64
N ASN A 29 -8.20 -8.05 7.75
CA ASN A 29 -7.61 -8.50 9.01
C ASN A 29 -6.78 -7.40 9.69
N PHE A 30 -6.19 -6.50 8.90
CA PHE A 30 -5.36 -5.38 9.37
C PHE A 30 -5.98 -4.04 8.92
N PRO A 31 -7.07 -3.59 9.59
CA PRO A 31 -7.73 -2.34 9.26
C PRO A 31 -6.85 -1.12 9.59
N PRO A 32 -7.09 0.05 8.95
CA PRO A 32 -6.47 1.29 9.39
C PRO A 32 -6.91 1.62 10.82
N PHE A 33 -5.98 2.09 11.64
CA PHE A 33 -6.26 2.60 12.98
C PHE A 33 -6.40 4.12 12.89
N GLU A 34 -7.64 4.61 12.97
CA GLU A 34 -7.98 6.03 12.80
C GLU A 34 -8.61 6.65 14.07
N ASP A 35 -8.77 5.87 15.13
CA ASP A 35 -9.19 6.34 16.47
C ASP A 35 -7.98 6.87 17.23
N LEU A 36 -7.59 8.09 16.88
CA LEU A 36 -6.37 8.75 17.35
C LEU A 36 -6.68 9.75 18.47
N ASP A 37 -5.81 9.79 19.48
CA ASP A 37 -5.84 10.83 20.51
C ASP A 37 -5.47 12.21 19.93
N GLU A 38 -5.76 13.28 20.68
CA GLU A 38 -5.53 14.66 20.22
C GLU A 38 -4.06 14.92 19.85
N VAL A 39 -3.13 14.28 20.56
CA VAL A 39 -1.69 14.39 20.31
C VAL A 39 -1.33 13.78 18.96
N SER A 40 -1.81 12.57 18.67
CA SER A 40 -1.58 11.86 17.42
C SER A 40 -2.24 12.57 16.23
N VAL A 41 -3.45 13.12 16.40
CA VAL A 41 -4.13 13.93 15.38
C VAL A 41 -3.30 15.17 15.04
N ARG A 42 -2.71 15.85 16.03
CA ARG A 42 -1.86 17.02 15.80
C ARG A 42 -0.59 16.65 15.02
N GLU A 43 0.06 15.55 15.35
CA GLU A 43 1.22 15.08 14.57
C GLU A 43 0.80 14.66 13.15
N ALA A 44 -0.32 13.97 12.97
CA ALA A 44 -0.83 13.61 11.65
C ALA A 44 -1.07 14.85 10.76
N ARG A 45 -1.59 15.94 11.33
CA ARG A 45 -1.73 17.24 10.64
C ARG A 45 -0.38 17.85 10.27
N LYS A 46 0.58 17.84 11.18
CA LYS A 46 1.95 18.31 10.94
C LYS A 46 2.62 17.53 9.80
N PHE A 47 2.38 16.23 9.70
CA PHE A 47 2.86 15.39 8.60
C PHE A 47 1.92 15.37 7.37
N HIS A 48 0.93 16.26 7.30
CA HIS A 48 0.03 16.43 6.15
C HIS A 48 -0.69 15.15 5.70
N ILE A 49 -1.09 14.29 6.65
CA ILE A 49 -1.85 13.07 6.33
C ILE A 49 -3.31 13.46 6.03
N GLN A 50 -3.60 13.71 4.76
CA GLN A 50 -4.92 14.20 4.32
C GLN A 50 -6.01 13.13 4.33
N SER A 51 -5.64 11.85 4.21
CA SER A 51 -6.60 10.75 4.12
C SER A 51 -7.07 10.25 5.49
N LEU A 52 -6.61 10.83 6.60
CA LEU A 52 -7.02 10.44 7.94
C LEU A 52 -8.55 10.57 8.10
N GLY A 53 -9.20 9.53 8.63
CA GLY A 53 -10.65 9.37 8.71
C GLY A 53 -11.28 8.73 7.46
N SER A 54 -10.48 8.46 6.42
CA SER A 54 -10.94 7.87 5.16
C SER A 54 -9.92 6.90 4.55
N ILE A 55 -8.91 6.45 5.30
CA ILE A 55 -7.88 5.55 4.77
C ILE A 55 -8.48 4.25 4.27
N ARG A 56 -9.59 3.79 4.86
CA ARG A 56 -10.33 2.61 4.38
C ARG A 56 -10.80 2.75 2.92
N ASN A 57 -11.01 3.96 2.43
CA ASN A 57 -11.37 4.24 1.05
C ASN A 57 -10.16 4.19 0.10
N SER A 58 -8.93 4.00 0.59
CA SER A 58 -7.74 3.83 -0.25
C SER A 58 -7.53 2.40 -0.76
N GLY A 59 -8.41 1.48 -0.37
CA GLY A 59 -8.30 0.05 -0.63
C GLY A 59 -8.13 -0.27 -2.12
N ARG A 60 -7.03 -0.93 -2.50
CA ARG A 60 -6.82 -1.37 -3.88
C ARG A 60 -6.06 -2.68 -3.99
N ARG A 61 -6.27 -3.39 -5.10
CA ARG A 61 -5.51 -4.58 -5.47
C ARG A 61 -4.29 -4.20 -6.32
N ILE A 62 -3.11 -4.70 -5.96
CA ILE A 62 -1.89 -4.55 -6.77
C ILE A 62 -1.45 -5.92 -7.28
N PRO A 63 -1.45 -6.17 -8.61
CA PRO A 63 -0.95 -7.42 -9.15
C PRO A 63 0.55 -7.62 -8.88
N TYR A 64 0.93 -8.83 -8.49
CA TYR A 64 2.30 -9.31 -8.42
C TYR A 64 2.53 -10.26 -9.58
N LYS A 65 3.12 -9.74 -10.66
CA LYS A 65 3.59 -10.53 -11.80
C LYS A 65 5.08 -10.30 -11.92
N THR A 66 5.88 -11.16 -11.29
CA THR A 66 7.32 -11.13 -11.44
C THR A 66 7.82 -12.49 -11.90
N GLY A 67 8.99 -12.53 -12.54
CA GLY A 67 9.64 -13.80 -12.87
C GLY A 67 10.12 -14.59 -11.63
N LYS A 68 10.14 -13.96 -10.45
CA LYS A 68 10.43 -14.63 -9.18
C LYS A 68 9.12 -15.10 -8.55
N ARG A 69 9.07 -16.38 -8.17
CA ARG A 69 7.90 -17.01 -7.57
C ARG A 69 7.93 -17.01 -6.03
N ASP A 70 8.98 -16.50 -5.41
CA ASP A 70 9.18 -16.55 -3.95
C ASP A 70 7.98 -16.01 -3.14
N PHE A 71 7.30 -14.97 -3.65
CA PHE A 71 6.12 -14.44 -2.99
C PHE A 71 4.91 -15.40 -3.12
N HIS A 72 4.66 -15.93 -4.32
CA HIS A 72 3.60 -16.91 -4.56
C HIS A 72 3.86 -18.19 -3.76
N GLU A 73 5.09 -18.69 -3.75
CA GLU A 73 5.46 -19.93 -3.04
C GLU A 73 5.28 -19.79 -1.52
N LYS A 74 5.54 -18.60 -0.95
CA LYS A 74 5.36 -18.35 0.48
C LYS A 74 3.92 -18.00 0.89
N THR A 75 3.15 -17.33 0.02
CA THR A 75 1.85 -16.75 0.39
C THR A 75 0.65 -17.37 -0.35
N GLY A 76 0.89 -18.13 -1.42
CA GLY A 76 -0.14 -18.64 -2.33
C GLY A 76 -0.83 -17.57 -3.17
N ARG A 77 -0.30 -16.33 -3.21
CA ARG A 77 -0.96 -15.16 -3.80
C ARG A 77 -0.12 -14.53 -4.91
N ASP A 78 -0.82 -13.99 -5.91
CA ASP A 78 -0.24 -13.24 -7.04
C ASP A 78 -0.65 -11.76 -7.02
N PHE A 79 -1.11 -11.26 -5.87
CA PHE A 79 -1.53 -9.87 -5.70
C PHE A 79 -1.45 -9.47 -4.24
N PHE A 80 -1.43 -8.16 -4.02
CA PHE A 80 -1.63 -7.53 -2.72
C PHE A 80 -3.00 -6.89 -2.64
N GLU A 81 -3.61 -6.94 -1.47
CA GLU A 81 -4.83 -6.21 -1.13
C GLU A 81 -4.45 -5.12 -0.13
N VAL A 82 -4.26 -3.88 -0.59
CA VAL A 82 -3.57 -2.85 0.21
C VAL A 82 -4.46 -1.70 0.62
N PHE A 83 -4.20 -1.18 1.82
CA PHE A 83 -4.50 0.20 2.18
C PHE A 83 -3.26 1.06 1.98
N GLN A 84 -3.47 2.36 1.77
CA GLN A 84 -2.39 3.32 1.71
C GLN A 84 -2.80 4.70 2.19
N TYR A 85 -1.81 5.46 2.65
CA TYR A 85 -1.93 6.91 2.83
C TYR A 85 -0.62 7.58 2.47
N ASP A 86 -0.69 8.86 2.14
CA ASP A 86 0.47 9.68 1.87
C ASP A 86 0.72 10.64 3.04
N PHE A 87 1.99 10.94 3.31
CA PHE A 87 2.42 11.93 4.27
C PHE A 87 3.59 12.76 3.71
N ARG A 88 3.87 13.90 4.34
CA ARG A 88 5.00 14.77 4.02
C ARG A 88 5.71 15.17 5.30
N VAL A 89 7.04 15.23 5.25
CA VAL A 89 7.82 15.68 6.40
C VAL A 89 7.89 17.22 6.37
N PRO A 90 7.64 17.92 7.49
CA PRO A 90 7.80 19.38 7.53
C PRO A 90 9.18 19.81 7.01
N GLY A 91 9.20 20.70 6.02
CA GLY A 91 10.43 21.17 5.37
C GLY A 91 10.93 20.28 4.22
N ASP A 92 10.21 19.22 3.85
CA ASP A 92 10.45 18.39 2.68
C ASP A 92 9.14 18.21 1.89
N ASP A 93 9.11 18.67 0.65
CA ASP A 93 7.94 18.58 -0.22
C ASP A 93 7.74 17.18 -0.82
N THR A 94 8.66 16.25 -0.60
CA THR A 94 8.58 14.88 -1.11
C THR A 94 7.41 14.13 -0.47
N PRO A 95 6.40 13.68 -1.24
CA PRO A 95 5.34 12.84 -0.71
C PRO A 95 5.83 11.41 -0.50
N TRP A 96 5.51 10.86 0.66
CA TRP A 96 5.85 9.49 1.03
C TRP A 96 4.58 8.67 1.25
N THR A 97 4.47 7.55 0.52
CA THR A 97 3.33 6.63 0.67
C THR A 97 3.64 5.57 1.70
N VAL A 98 2.76 5.38 2.67
CA VAL A 98 2.69 4.19 3.51
C VAL A 98 1.66 3.25 2.91
N MET A 99 1.98 1.96 2.84
CA MET A 99 1.01 0.95 2.39
C MET A 99 1.27 -0.38 3.07
N TRP A 100 0.19 -1.12 3.29
CA TRP A 100 0.23 -2.47 3.87
C TRP A 100 -0.87 -3.32 3.27
N ASP A 101 -0.61 -4.63 3.17
CA ASP A 101 -1.60 -5.62 2.79
C ASP A 101 -2.53 -5.87 3.98
N TYR A 102 -3.82 -5.57 3.81
CA TYR A 102 -4.80 -5.64 4.89
C TYR A 102 -5.33 -7.05 5.14
N GLU A 103 -5.02 -8.02 4.29
CA GLU A 103 -5.47 -9.39 4.42
C GLU A 103 -4.42 -10.22 5.17
N ILE A 104 -3.14 -10.09 4.82
CA ILE A 104 -2.06 -10.90 5.41
C ILE A 104 -1.09 -10.10 6.31
N GLY A 105 -1.25 -8.79 6.41
CA GLY A 105 -0.49 -7.97 7.35
C GLY A 105 0.96 -7.76 6.95
N LEU A 106 1.24 -7.56 5.65
CA LEU A 106 2.58 -7.20 5.20
C LEU A 106 2.68 -5.69 4.99
N VAL A 107 3.68 -5.04 5.59
CA VAL A 107 3.90 -3.58 5.51
C VAL A 107 5.09 -3.29 4.61
N ARG A 108 4.92 -2.37 3.65
CA ARG A 108 6.02 -1.90 2.79
C ARG A 108 6.89 -0.91 3.56
N THR A 109 8.09 -1.33 3.96
CA THR A 109 8.93 -0.55 4.89
C THR A 109 9.96 0.34 4.22
N THR A 110 10.21 0.15 2.94
CA THR A 110 11.20 0.94 2.18
C THR A 110 11.02 2.47 2.31
N PRO A 111 9.81 3.03 2.31
CA PRO A 111 9.61 4.48 2.54
C PRO A 111 10.13 4.94 3.90
N PHE A 112 9.97 4.16 4.97
CA PHE A 112 10.42 4.52 6.32
C PHE A 112 11.93 4.72 6.36
N PHE A 113 12.69 3.79 5.75
CA PHE A 113 14.15 3.92 5.69
C PHE A 113 14.60 5.15 4.89
N LYS A 114 13.93 5.43 3.77
CA LYS A 114 14.28 6.56 2.90
C LYS A 114 14.00 7.90 3.57
N VAL A 115 12.89 8.03 4.28
CA VAL A 115 12.52 9.24 5.04
C VAL A 115 13.56 9.52 6.13
N CYS A 116 14.06 8.49 6.80
CA CYS A 116 15.15 8.60 7.78
C CYS A 116 16.54 8.82 7.14
N LYS A 117 16.61 9.07 5.83
CA LYS A 117 17.85 9.30 5.06
C LYS A 117 18.85 8.14 5.13
N TYR A 118 18.37 6.92 5.40
CA TYR A 118 19.21 5.73 5.35
C TYR A 118 19.55 5.35 3.91
N SER A 119 20.76 4.85 3.69
CA SER A 119 21.17 4.39 2.36
C SER A 119 20.30 3.24 1.87
N LYS A 120 20.20 3.09 0.54
CA LYS A 120 19.42 2.01 -0.12
C LYS A 120 19.79 0.61 0.37
N THR A 121 21.02 0.42 0.84
CA THR A 121 21.50 -0.90 1.34
C THR A 121 21.13 -1.18 2.79
N MET A 122 20.69 -0.18 3.56
CA MET A 122 20.43 -0.33 5.00
C MET A 122 19.32 -1.32 5.30
N SER A 123 18.21 -1.31 4.56
CA SER A 123 17.12 -2.28 4.76
C SER A 123 17.61 -3.72 4.57
N ALA A 124 18.43 -3.97 3.54
CA ALA A 124 19.01 -5.29 3.30
C ALA A 124 20.01 -5.69 4.40
N LYS A 125 20.87 -4.75 4.84
CA LYS A 125 21.84 -4.98 5.92
C LYS A 125 21.14 -5.33 7.24
N MET A 126 20.10 -4.57 7.60
CA MET A 126 19.32 -4.80 8.82
C MET A 126 18.60 -6.14 8.80
N LEU A 127 18.03 -6.54 7.66
CA LEU A 127 17.46 -7.88 7.49
C LEU A 127 18.52 -8.98 7.60
N ASN A 128 19.68 -8.81 6.97
CA ASN A 128 20.75 -9.82 7.05
C ASN A 128 21.32 -9.99 8.47
N GLN A 129 21.25 -8.96 9.31
CA GLN A 129 21.63 -9.05 10.73
C GLN A 129 20.56 -9.75 11.59
N ASN A 130 19.35 -9.94 11.08
CA ASN A 130 18.23 -10.57 11.78
C ASN A 130 17.67 -11.72 10.93
N PRO A 131 18.30 -12.92 10.93
CA PRO A 131 17.91 -14.02 10.06
C PRO A 131 16.43 -14.39 10.16
N GLY A 132 15.87 -14.44 11.37
CA GLY A 132 14.45 -14.71 11.58
C GLY A 132 13.54 -13.68 10.91
N LEU A 133 13.90 -12.38 10.98
CA LEU A 133 13.14 -11.31 10.32
C LEU A 133 13.29 -11.37 8.79
N ARG A 134 14.47 -11.77 8.29
CA ARG A 134 14.73 -11.93 6.85
C ARG A 134 13.85 -13.02 6.24
N ASP A 135 13.66 -14.13 6.93
CA ASP A 135 12.93 -15.29 6.40
C ASP A 135 11.43 -15.01 6.23
N ILE A 136 10.87 -14.20 7.13
CA ILE A 136 9.47 -13.74 7.12
C ILE A 136 9.25 -12.43 6.35
N SER A 137 10.32 -11.82 5.83
CA SER A 137 10.24 -10.63 4.98
C SER A 137 10.30 -10.99 3.49
N HIS A 138 9.69 -10.16 2.66
CA HIS A 138 9.61 -10.36 1.21
C HIS A 138 10.27 -9.20 0.48
N SER A 139 11.23 -9.51 -0.39
CA SER A 139 11.83 -8.53 -1.30
C SER A 139 11.07 -8.53 -2.62
N ILE A 140 10.24 -7.52 -2.82
CA ILE A 140 9.42 -7.37 -4.01
C ILE A 140 10.19 -6.56 -5.05
N THR A 141 10.60 -7.22 -6.12
CA THR A 141 11.35 -6.63 -7.24
C THR A 141 10.66 -6.93 -8.57
N GLY A 142 10.52 -5.93 -9.45
CA GLY A 142 9.77 -6.07 -10.70
C GLY A 142 8.26 -5.86 -10.50
N GLY A 143 7.50 -5.83 -11.60
CA GLY A 143 6.06 -5.51 -11.56
C GLY A 143 5.77 -4.04 -11.22
N SER A 144 4.68 -3.78 -10.49
CA SER A 144 4.27 -2.43 -10.10
C SER A 144 5.36 -1.71 -9.29
N ILE A 145 5.85 -0.58 -9.79
CA ILE A 145 6.88 0.25 -9.13
C ILE A 145 6.45 0.64 -7.72
N MET A 146 5.16 0.91 -7.52
CA MET A 146 4.62 1.26 -6.20
C MET A 146 4.68 0.11 -5.20
N ALA A 147 4.69 -1.15 -5.62
CA ALA A 147 4.81 -2.28 -4.68
C ALA A 147 6.26 -2.71 -4.43
N GLN A 148 7.24 -2.15 -5.15
CA GLN A 148 8.63 -2.57 -5.02
C GLN A 148 9.22 -2.15 -3.66
N GLY A 149 10.06 -3.02 -3.12
CA GLY A 149 10.73 -2.83 -1.85
C GLY A 149 10.60 -4.03 -0.92
N TYR A 150 11.03 -3.83 0.33
CA TYR A 150 10.88 -4.82 1.39
C TYR A 150 9.50 -4.72 2.04
N TRP A 151 8.87 -5.87 2.20
CA TRP A 151 7.62 -6.07 2.91
C TRP A 151 7.86 -6.96 4.12
N MET A 152 7.45 -6.53 5.31
CA MET A 152 7.63 -7.30 6.54
C MET A 152 6.31 -7.44 7.29
N PRO A 153 6.17 -8.43 8.19
CA PRO A 153 4.95 -8.60 8.97
C PRO A 153 4.62 -7.35 9.80
N PHE A 154 3.32 -7.07 9.96
CA PHE A 154 2.80 -5.88 10.59
C PHE A 154 3.35 -5.69 12.01
N ASP A 155 3.39 -6.76 12.81
CA ASP A 155 3.94 -6.71 14.16
C ASP A 155 5.42 -6.35 14.19
N CYS A 156 6.19 -6.83 13.21
CA CYS A 156 7.61 -6.47 13.08
C CYS A 156 7.80 -5.03 12.61
N ALA A 157 6.92 -4.51 11.75
CA ALA A 157 6.98 -3.13 11.27
C ALA A 157 6.57 -2.11 12.35
N ARG A 158 5.74 -2.54 13.30
CA ARG A 158 5.24 -1.72 14.42
C ARG A 158 6.22 -1.64 15.61
N ALA A 159 7.07 -2.66 15.76
CA ALA A 159 7.95 -2.86 16.93
C ALA A 159 8.99 -1.75 17.15
#